data_AF-A0A450TIW3-F1
#
_entry.id   AF-A0A450TIW3-F1
#
_cell.length_a   1.000
_cell.length_b   1.000
_cell.length_c   1.000
_cell.angle_alpha   90.00
_cell.angle_beta   90.00
_cell.angle_gamma   90.00
#
_symmetry.space_group_name_H-M   'P 1'
#
loop_
_entity.id
_entity.type
_entity.pdbx_description
1 polymer ?
#
loop_
_entity_poly.entity_id
_entity_poly.type
_entity_poly.pdbx_seq_one_letter_code
_entity_poly.pdbx_strand_id
1 'polypeptide(L)' 'MNKTTAIRLSDNTYARLKNLALQTGRTATDYIQEAVETHLEDLEDVYLAEKALEDIRGGLVKPISLGEMSQRLGLDN' A
#
# COMPACT_ATOMS: atom_id res chain seq x y z
N MET A 1 17.50 -6.36 -10.29
CA MET A 1 17.28 -6.35 -11.76
C MET A 1 16.08 -5.48 -12.04
N ASN A 2 16.18 -4.54 -12.98
CA ASN A 2 15.03 -3.71 -13.35
C ASN A 2 14.16 -4.46 -14.35
N LYS A 3 12.83 -4.30 -14.25
CA LYS A 3 11.84 -4.88 -15.16
C LYS A 3 11.06 -3.74 -15.79
N THR A 4 10.79 -3.86 -17.10
CA THR A 4 9.98 -2.89 -17.85
C THR A 4 8.67 -3.56 -18.22
N THR A 5 7.57 -2.83 -18.04
CA THR A 5 6.23 -3.26 -18.46
C THR A 5 5.60 -2.19 -19.34
N ALA A 6 4.76 -2.60 -20.29
CA ALA A 6 3.99 -1.69 -21.13
C ALA A 6 2.55 -1.64 -20.61
N ILE A 7 2.06 -0.44 -20.30
CA ILE A 7 0.70 -0.20 -19.84
C ILE A 7 -0.05 0.68 -20.82
N ARG A 8 -1.36 0.46 -20.95
CA ARG A 8 -2.25 1.35 -21.69
C ARG A 8 -2.94 2.29 -20.71
N LEU A 9 -2.81 3.59 -20.97
CA LEU A 9 -3.47 4.64 -20.18
C LEU A 9 -4.46 5.37 -21.08
N SER A 10 -5.52 5.89 -20.48
CA SER A 10 -6.38 6.85 -21.18
C SER A 10 -5.60 8.14 -21.48
N ASP A 11 -5.97 8.83 -22.56
CA ASP A 11 -5.35 10.11 -22.93
C ASP A 11 -5.41 11.13 -21.79
N ASN A 12 -6.54 11.18 -21.08
CA ASN A 12 -6.74 12.07 -19.94
C ASN A 12 -5.79 11.73 -18.78
N THR A 13 -5.63 10.45 -18.44
CA THR A 13 -4.71 10.02 -17.37
C THR A 13 -3.27 10.41 -17.71
N TYR A 14 -2.84 10.14 -18.94
CA TYR A 14 -1.49 10.47 -19.38
C TYR A 14 -1.24 11.98 -19.40
N ALA A 15 -2.22 12.78 -19.85
CA ALA A 15 -2.14 14.23 -19.83
C ALA A 15 -1.97 14.79 -18.40
N ARG A 16 -2.71 14.24 -17.42
CA ARG A 16 -2.59 14.62 -16.00
C ARG A 16 -1.19 14.30 -15.45
N LEU A 17 -0.67 13.10 -15.74
CA LEU A 17 0.68 12.70 -15.33
C LEU A 17 1.75 13.62 -15.93
N LYS A 18 1.61 13.96 -17.21
CA LYS A 18 2.54 14.87 -17.90
C LYS A 18 2.51 16.28 -17.30
N ASN A 19 1.33 16.81 -17.00
CA ASN A 19 1.20 18.14 -16.38
C ASN A 19 1.81 18.16 -14.97
N LEU A 20 1.58 17.12 -14.17
CA LEU A 20 2.16 17.00 -12.84
C LEU A 20 3.69 16.93 -12.91
N ALA A 21 4.22 16.09 -13.80
CA ALA A 21 5.65 15.98 -14.10
C ALA A 21 6.30 17.32 -14.44
N LEU A 22 5.67 18.12 -15.31
CA LEU A 22 6.17 19.45 -15.67
C LEU A 22 6.21 20.42 -14.48
N GLN A 23 5.23 20.36 -13.58
CA GLN A 23 5.14 21.26 -12.43
C GLN A 23 6.15 20.91 -11.32
N THR A 24 6.52 19.64 -11.21
CA THR A 24 7.38 19.15 -10.10
C THR A 24 8.81 18.84 -10.54
N GLY A 25 9.13 18.96 -11.82
CA GLY A 25 10.44 18.60 -12.36
C GLY A 25 10.71 17.09 -12.36
N ARG A 26 9.66 16.27 -12.30
CA ARG A 26 9.72 14.80 -12.36
C ARG A 26 9.29 14.29 -13.74
N THR A 27 9.30 12.97 -13.94
CA THR A 27 8.79 12.34 -15.16
C THR A 27 7.44 11.68 -14.92
N ALA A 28 6.67 11.45 -15.99
CA ALA A 28 5.43 10.67 -15.90
C ALA A 28 5.71 9.22 -15.42
N THR A 29 6.88 8.66 -15.76
CA THR A 29 7.30 7.33 -15.30
C THR A 29 7.48 7.28 -13.79
N ASP A 30 8.07 8.31 -13.18
CA ASP A 30 8.26 8.36 -11.72
C ASP A 30 6.92 8.30 -10.99
N TYR A 31 5.91 9.01 -11.51
CA TYR A 31 4.55 8.98 -10.95
C TYR A 31 3.80 7.68 -11.21
N ILE A 32 4.03 7.03 -12.36
CA ILE A 32 3.45 5.72 -12.63
C ILE A 32 4.04 4.69 -11.65
N GLN A 33 5.36 4.73 -11.43
CA GLN A 33 6.02 3.85 -10.47
C GLN A 33 5.48 4.07 -9.05
N GLU A 34 5.48 5.33 -8.59
CA GLU A 34 4.96 5.69 -7.27
C GLU A 34 3.51 5.24 -7.08
N ALA A 35 2.63 5.48 -8.07
CA ALA A 35 1.25 5.07 -7.99
C ALA A 35 1.07 3.54 -7.91
N VAL A 36 1.93 2.77 -8.58
CA VAL A 36 1.93 1.30 -8.51
C VAL A 36 2.42 0.82 -7.17
N GLU A 37 3.51 1.39 -6.65
CA GLU A 37 4.08 1.04 -5.35
C GLU A 37 3.09 1.34 -4.21
N THR A 38 2.53 2.55 -4.17
CA THR A 38 1.52 2.92 -3.17
C THR A 38 0.29 2.02 -3.24
N HIS A 39 -0.22 1.73 -4.44
CA HIS A 39 -1.40 0.86 -4.54
C HIS A 39 -1.09 -0.59 -4.17
N LEU A 40 0.14 -1.06 -4.42
CA LEU A 40 0.56 -2.38 -4.00
C LEU A 40 0.62 -2.48 -2.46
N GLU A 41 1.17 -1.48 -1.78
CA GLU A 41 1.19 -1.40 -0.32
C GLU A 41 -0.24 -1.49 0.26
N ASP A 42 -1.19 -0.71 -0.29
CA ASP A 42 -2.59 -0.76 0.14
C ASP A 42 -3.20 -2.17 -0.02
N LEU A 43 -2.91 -2.85 -1.14
CA LEU A 43 -3.41 -4.19 -1.42
C LEU A 43 -2.80 -5.23 -0.47
N GLU A 44 -1.52 -5.11 -0.16
CA GLU A 44 -0.82 -5.98 0.77
C GLU A 44 -1.36 -5.81 2.19
N ASP A 45 -1.58 -4.58 2.64
CA ASP A 45 -2.15 -4.28 3.96
C ASP A 45 -3.57 -4.86 4.10
N VAL A 46 -4.42 -4.67 3.10
CA VAL A 46 -5.78 -5.24 3.08
C VAL A 46 -5.70 -6.77 3.14
N TYR A 47 -4.86 -7.38 2.31
CA TYR A 47 -4.70 -8.84 2.28
C TYR A 47 -4.23 -9.39 3.63
N LEU A 48 -3.24 -8.76 4.28
CA LEU A 48 -2.75 -9.17 5.59
C LEU A 48 -3.81 -9.01 6.69
N ALA A 49 -4.58 -7.92 6.65
CA ALA A 49 -5.67 -7.68 7.59
C ALA A 49 -6.80 -8.71 7.45
N GLU A 50 -7.21 -9.01 6.21
CA GLU A 50 -8.20 -10.05 5.92
C GLU A 50 -7.70 -11.41 6.39
N LYS A 51 -6.43 -11.74 6.12
CA LYS A 51 -5.83 -12.99 6.56
C LYS A 51 -5.84 -13.12 8.09
N ALA A 52 -5.48 -12.06 8.80
CA ALA A 52 -5.53 -12.04 10.26
C ALA A 52 -6.97 -12.26 10.80
N LEU A 53 -7.97 -11.66 10.15
CA LEU A 53 -9.38 -11.87 10.51
C LEU A 53 -9.84 -13.31 10.26
N GLU A 54 -9.42 -13.93 9.17
CA GLU A 54 -9.69 -15.35 8.90
C GLU A 54 -9.09 -16.23 10.00
N ASP A 55 -7.85 -16.00 10.38
CA ASP A 55 -7.16 -16.80 11.40
C ASP A 55 -7.82 -16.63 12.78
N ILE A 56 -8.31 -15.43 13.12
CA ILE A 56 -9.11 -15.18 14.31
C ILE A 56 -10.43 -15.94 14.27
N ARG A 57 -11.16 -15.87 13.14
CA ARG A 57 -12.45 -16.57 12.96
C ARG A 57 -12.28 -18.09 12.98
N GLY A 58 -11.17 -18.59 12.44
CA GLY A 58 -10.80 -20.00 12.46
C GLY A 58 -10.26 -20.48 13.81
N GLY A 59 -10.09 -19.59 14.79
CA GLY A 59 -9.57 -19.92 16.12
C GLY A 59 -8.07 -20.22 16.16
N LEU A 60 -7.34 -19.92 15.08
CA LEU A 60 -5.88 -20.08 14.99
C LEU A 60 -5.14 -19.00 15.78
N VAL A 61 -5.72 -17.81 15.88
CA VAL A 61 -5.17 -16.67 16.63
C VAL A 61 -6.22 -16.11 17.58
N LYS A 62 -5.83 -15.81 18.82
CA LYS A 62 -6.70 -15.10 19.77
C LYS A 62 -6.40 -13.60 19.73
N PRO A 63 -7.41 -12.74 19.51
CA PRO A 63 -7.23 -11.30 19.63
C PRO A 63 -6.91 -10.95 21.09
N ILE A 64 -6.08 -9.93 21.28
CA ILE A 64 -5.75 -9.37 22.59
C ILE A 64 -6.39 -7.99 22.74
N SER A 65 -6.62 -7.58 23.98
CA SER A 65 -7.08 -6.24 24.29
C SER A 65 -5.98 -5.20 24.07
N LEU A 66 -6.38 -3.93 23.92
CA LEU A 66 -5.44 -2.81 23.82
C LEU A 66 -4.50 -2.75 25.04
N GLY A 67 -5.01 -3.00 26.25
CA GLY A 67 -4.21 -3.01 27.47
C GLY A 67 -3.14 -4.11 27.47
N GLU A 68 -3.51 -5.33 27.08
CA GLU A 68 -2.55 -6.43 26.92
C GLU A 68 -1.50 -6.13 25.84
N MET A 69 -1.89 -5.47 24.75
CA MET A 69 -0.96 -5.03 23.71
C MET A 69 0.03 -3.98 24.23
N SER A 70 -0.45 -2.95 24.93
CA SER A 70 0.38 -1.90 25.52
C SER A 70 1.41 -2.48 26.50
N GLN A 71 0.99 -3.39 27.38
CA GLN A 71 1.88 -4.12 28.29
C GLN A 71 2.96 -4.92 27.56
N ARG A 72 2.62 -5.59 26.46
CA ARG A 72 3.59 -6.37 25.66
C ARG A 72 4.61 -5.49 24.95
N LEU A 73 4.21 -4.29 24.55
CA LEU A 73 5.07 -3.34 23.84
C LEU A 73 5.80 -2.37 24.79
N GLY A 74 5.53 -2.42 26.11
CA GLY A 74 6.12 -1.52 27.10
C GLY A 74 5.66 -0.06 26.95
N LEU A 75 4.44 0.15 26.43
CA LEU A 75 3.85 1.47 26.18
C LEU A 75 2.94 1.96 27.32
N ASP A 76 2.92 1.22 28.42
CA ASP A 76 2.09 1.38 29.62
C ASP A 76 2.78 2.15 30.76
N ASN A 77 3.94 2.78 30.47
CA ASN A 77 4.66 3.70 31.36
C ASN A 77 4.41 5.17 31.02
#